data_AF-A0A850MQT7-F1
#
_entry.id   AF-A0A850MQT7-F1
#
_cell.length_a   1.000
_cell.length_b   1.000
_cell.length_c   1.000
_cell.angle_alpha   90.00
_cell.angle_beta   90.00
_cell.angle_gamma   90.00
#
_symmetry.space_group_name_H-M   'P 1'
#
loop_
_entity.id
_entity.type
_entity.pdbx_description
1 polymer ?
#
loop_
_entity_poly.entity_id
_entity_poly.type
_entity_poly.pdbx_seq_one_letter_code
_entity_poly.pdbx_strand_id
1 'polypeptide(L)'
;MKETKGLNNRIYGYLTDPKKVKWFTVAGFLVFGLTIAIGYLIAQFDPAGPGGDLAGFNFIDDYISNMGSIRYTPFPYLLDAGCITTSLLLIPMVFYLEKLLAPLPETAEELKNCSRMKLRLGSIGFVWSIIGLVGMFGVGLFSEDLGIILYPYIGEDLHWIFTIVIFGGLAMAGFFYGILIASYDTILPKWLGLYMIFVPSICTVILFSTGFVPIAEWTTQMSIITFLAIGGLYVLKYINNLE
;
A
#
# COMPACT_ATOMS: atom_id res chain seq x y z
N MET A 1 -7.57 38.74 -14.55
CA MET A 1 -8.63 37.72 -14.58
C MET A 1 -8.47 36.87 -13.32
N LYS A 2 -9.39 36.91 -12.35
CA LYS A 2 -9.31 36.06 -11.15
C LYS A 2 -9.66 34.63 -11.57
N GLU A 3 -8.67 33.76 -11.71
CA GLU A 3 -8.92 32.34 -11.94
C GLU A 3 -9.77 31.78 -10.81
N THR A 4 -10.99 31.39 -11.13
CA THR A 4 -11.78 30.48 -10.31
C THR A 4 -11.00 29.17 -10.20
N LYS A 5 -10.22 29.01 -9.11
CA LYS A 5 -9.63 27.71 -8.75
C LYS A 5 -10.77 26.71 -8.62
N GLY A 6 -10.99 25.92 -9.67
CA GLY A 6 -12.02 24.90 -9.73
C GLY A 6 -11.87 23.89 -8.59
N LEU A 7 -12.96 23.19 -8.26
CA LEU A 7 -13.00 22.21 -7.17
C LEU A 7 -11.84 21.20 -7.25
N ASN A 8 -11.48 20.76 -8.45
CA ASN A 8 -10.35 19.85 -8.69
C ASN A 8 -9.01 20.42 -8.22
N ASN A 9 -8.75 21.71 -8.44
CA ASN A 9 -7.51 22.37 -7.99
C ASN A 9 -7.48 22.53 -6.46
N ARG A 10 -8.65 22.62 -5.81
CA ARG A 10 -8.74 22.69 -4.34
C ARG A 10 -8.46 21.32 -3.70
N ILE A 11 -9.05 20.25 -4.23
CA ILE A 11 -8.84 18.89 -3.71
C ILE A 11 -7.38 18.46 -3.95
N TYR A 12 -6.87 18.63 -5.17
CA TYR A 12 -5.47 18.31 -5.48
C TYR A 12 -4.49 19.14 -4.63
N GLY A 13 -4.76 20.44 -4.47
CA GLY A 13 -3.95 21.30 -3.59
C GLY A 13 -4.01 20.87 -2.11
N TYR A 14 -5.16 20.36 -1.64
CA TYR A 14 -5.28 19.81 -0.29
C TYR A 14 -4.48 18.51 -0.13
N LEU A 15 -4.62 17.57 -1.06
CA LEU A 15 -3.95 16.27 -1.02
C LEU A 15 -2.43 16.36 -1.22
N THR A 16 -1.95 17.43 -1.86
CA THR A 16 -0.52 17.66 -2.10
C THR A 16 0.10 18.74 -1.22
N ASP A 17 -0.61 19.18 -0.18
CA ASP A 17 -0.09 20.12 0.82
C ASP A 17 1.00 19.44 1.68
N PRO A 18 2.24 19.94 1.72
CA PRO A 18 3.36 19.27 2.39
C PRO A 18 3.10 18.98 3.88
N LYS A 19 2.44 19.91 4.60
CA LYS A 19 2.16 19.73 6.03
C LYS A 19 1.15 18.62 6.26
N LYS A 20 0.11 18.55 5.43
CA LYS A 20 -0.87 17.45 5.49
C LYS A 20 -0.21 16.13 5.12
N VAL A 21 0.48 16.06 3.98
CA VAL A 21 1.16 14.85 3.53
C VAL A 21 2.08 14.31 4.63
N LYS A 22 2.86 15.16 5.29
CA LYS A 22 3.71 14.78 6.43
C LYS A 22 2.93 14.06 7.53
N TRP A 23 1.86 14.65 8.04
CA TRP A 23 1.06 14.07 9.11
C TRP A 23 0.31 12.82 8.70
N PHE A 24 -0.30 12.82 7.50
CA PHE A 24 -1.02 11.67 6.96
C PHE A 24 -0.11 10.47 6.73
N THR A 25 1.09 10.68 6.17
CA THR A 25 2.11 9.64 6.00
C THR A 25 2.57 9.07 7.34
N VAL A 26 2.91 9.92 8.32
CA VAL A 26 3.36 9.46 9.65
C VAL A 26 2.23 8.69 10.35
N ALA A 27 1.01 9.21 10.35
CA ALA A 27 -0.13 8.54 10.95
C ALA A 27 -0.42 7.20 10.27
N GLY A 28 -0.36 7.14 8.94
CA GLY A 28 -0.58 5.91 8.18
C GLY A 28 0.42 4.80 8.56
N PHE A 29 1.72 5.11 8.58
CA PHE A 29 2.73 4.11 8.98
C PHE A 29 2.64 3.72 10.46
N LEU A 30 2.32 4.66 11.34
CA LEU A 30 2.12 4.37 12.77
C LEU A 30 0.91 3.47 12.99
N VAL A 31 -0.24 3.81 12.39
CA VAL A 31 -1.46 2.98 12.49
C VAL A 31 -1.18 1.59 11.97
N PHE A 32 -0.62 1.47 10.77
CA PHE A 32 -0.35 0.16 10.18
C PHE A 32 0.65 -0.67 10.98
N GLY A 33 1.78 -0.07 11.37
CA GLY A 33 2.82 -0.74 12.14
C GLY A 33 2.34 -1.19 13.51
N LEU A 34 1.59 -0.34 14.22
CA LEU A 34 1.00 -0.69 15.52
C LEU A 34 -0.08 -1.76 15.38
N THR A 35 -0.93 -1.68 14.37
CA THR A 35 -1.94 -2.71 14.11
C THR A 35 -1.31 -4.07 13.87
N ILE A 36 -0.26 -4.17 13.04
CA ILE A 36 0.44 -5.43 12.81
C ILE A 36 1.13 -5.92 14.09
N ALA A 37 1.85 -5.06 14.80
CA ALA A 37 2.58 -5.44 16.00
C ALA A 37 1.64 -5.89 17.14
N ILE A 38 0.61 -5.10 17.43
CA ILE A 38 -0.38 -5.42 18.47
C ILE A 38 -1.25 -6.60 18.03
N GLY A 39 -1.66 -6.64 16.76
CA GLY A 39 -2.42 -7.77 16.21
C GLY A 39 -1.67 -9.09 16.35
N TYR A 40 -0.38 -9.10 16.02
CA TYR A 40 0.46 -10.29 16.19
C TYR A 40 0.54 -10.72 17.66
N LEU A 41 0.75 -9.78 18.59
CA LEU A 41 0.77 -10.06 20.03
C LEU A 41 -0.56 -10.61 20.55
N ILE A 42 -1.68 -10.07 20.05
CA ILE A 42 -3.02 -10.55 20.42
C ILE A 42 -3.28 -11.94 19.84
N ALA A 43 -2.85 -12.20 18.60
CA ALA A 43 -3.00 -13.51 17.96
C ALA A 43 -2.16 -14.61 18.64
N GLN A 44 -1.13 -14.27 19.44
CA GLN A 44 -0.47 -15.27 20.29
C GLN A 44 -1.41 -15.91 21.33
N PHE A 45 -2.54 -15.27 21.65
CA PHE A 45 -3.56 -15.80 22.53
C PHE A 45 -4.60 -16.65 21.79
N ASP A 46 -4.34 -17.02 20.54
CA ASP A 46 -5.17 -17.95 19.78
C ASP A 46 -5.25 -19.31 20.49
N PRO A 47 -6.42 -19.73 20.98
CA PRO A 47 -6.56 -21.05 21.57
C PRO A 47 -6.33 -22.11 20.48
N ALA A 48 -5.71 -23.24 20.85
CA ALA A 48 -5.55 -24.37 19.93
C ALA A 48 -6.87 -24.67 19.18
N GLY A 49 -6.85 -24.48 17.86
CA GLY A 49 -8.02 -24.64 17.01
C GLY A 49 -8.46 -26.11 16.88
N PRO A 50 -9.73 -26.36 16.51
CA PRO A 50 -10.16 -27.70 16.14
C PRO A 50 -9.37 -28.20 14.92
N GLY A 51 -8.92 -29.45 14.93
CA GLY A 51 -8.25 -30.06 13.75
C GLY A 51 -6.72 -30.19 13.84
N GLY A 52 -6.12 -29.95 15.01
CA GLY A 52 -4.69 -30.14 15.24
C GLY A 52 -3.85 -28.87 15.10
N ASP A 53 -4.51 -27.72 15.05
CA ASP A 53 -3.86 -26.43 15.10
C ASP A 53 -3.19 -26.21 16.47
N LEU A 54 -1.93 -25.82 16.45
CA LEU A 54 -1.17 -25.60 17.69
C LEU A 54 -1.58 -24.25 18.28
N ALA A 55 -1.67 -24.17 19.61
CA ALA A 55 -1.98 -22.89 20.24
C ALA A 55 -0.92 -21.84 19.89
N GLY A 56 -1.40 -20.64 19.56
CA GLY A 56 -0.58 -19.48 19.28
C GLY A 56 -0.21 -19.31 17.80
N PHE A 57 -0.28 -18.06 17.36
CA PHE A 57 -0.02 -17.66 15.98
C PHE A 57 1.47 -17.77 15.58
N ASN A 58 1.75 -18.34 14.41
CA ASN A 58 3.08 -18.47 13.82
C ASN A 58 3.08 -18.00 12.36
N PHE A 59 3.91 -17.01 12.01
CA PHE A 59 3.98 -16.47 10.63
C PHE A 59 4.39 -17.49 9.55
N ILE A 60 4.94 -18.65 9.92
CA ILE A 60 5.25 -19.73 8.98
C ILE A 60 3.97 -20.45 8.53
N ASP A 61 3.03 -20.62 9.46
CA ASP A 61 1.84 -21.46 9.30
C ASP A 61 0.55 -20.63 9.17
N ASP A 62 0.57 -19.39 9.66
CA ASP A 62 -0.57 -18.47 9.71
C ASP A 62 -0.43 -17.29 8.76
N TYR A 63 -1.52 -17.03 8.04
CA TYR A 63 -1.67 -15.87 7.18
C TYR A 63 -1.69 -14.57 7.97
N ILE A 64 -1.25 -13.47 7.36
CA ILE A 64 -1.44 -12.14 7.95
C ILE A 64 -2.93 -11.89 8.17
N SER A 65 -3.76 -12.26 7.19
CA SER A 65 -5.21 -12.12 7.24
C SER A 65 -5.86 -12.88 8.41
N ASN A 66 -5.23 -13.93 8.94
CA ASN A 66 -5.74 -14.65 10.13
C ASN A 66 -5.87 -13.70 11.33
N MET A 67 -5.02 -12.67 11.46
CA MET A 67 -5.18 -11.62 12.49
C MET A 67 -6.46 -10.77 12.32
N GLY A 68 -7.18 -10.92 11.20
CA GLY A 68 -8.47 -10.33 10.89
C GLY A 68 -9.67 -11.27 11.10
N SER A 69 -9.46 -12.51 11.56
CA SER A 69 -10.53 -13.50 11.71
C SER A 69 -10.76 -13.92 13.15
N ILE A 70 -12.03 -14.02 13.54
CA ILE A 70 -12.46 -14.49 14.87
C ILE A 70 -12.02 -15.93 15.16
N ARG A 71 -11.61 -16.66 14.12
CA ARG A 71 -11.11 -18.04 14.25
C ARG A 71 -9.71 -18.11 14.84
N TYR A 72 -8.90 -17.07 14.63
CA TYR A 72 -7.46 -17.07 14.93
C TYR A 72 -7.03 -15.94 15.86
N THR A 73 -7.94 -15.04 16.23
CA THR A 73 -7.62 -13.95 17.15
C THR A 73 -8.82 -13.54 18.00
N PRO A 74 -8.62 -13.24 19.29
CA PRO A 74 -9.68 -12.72 20.14
C PRO A 74 -10.08 -11.27 19.80
N PHE A 75 -9.33 -10.58 18.94
CA PHE A 75 -9.66 -9.21 18.52
C PHE A 75 -9.49 -8.99 17.00
N PRO A 76 -10.36 -9.61 16.17
CA PRO A 76 -10.20 -9.67 14.71
C PRO A 76 -10.30 -8.31 14.01
N TYR A 77 -11.09 -7.38 14.56
CA TYR A 77 -11.34 -6.10 13.91
C TYR A 77 -10.12 -5.16 13.88
N LEU A 78 -9.05 -5.46 14.62
CA LEU A 78 -7.89 -4.58 14.71
C LEU A 78 -7.14 -4.48 13.39
N LEU A 79 -6.88 -5.61 12.73
CA LEU A 79 -6.20 -5.64 11.44
C LEU A 79 -7.04 -4.93 10.37
N ASP A 80 -8.32 -5.30 10.29
CA ASP A 80 -9.27 -4.76 9.31
C ASP A 80 -9.40 -3.24 9.41
N ALA A 81 -9.61 -2.74 10.63
CA ALA A 81 -9.71 -1.30 10.88
C ALA A 81 -8.38 -0.58 10.56
N GLY A 82 -7.25 -1.22 10.86
CA GLY A 82 -5.94 -0.70 10.50
C GLY A 82 -5.72 -0.64 8.98
N CYS A 83 -6.17 -1.65 8.23
CA CYS A 83 -6.12 -1.68 6.77
C CYS A 83 -6.95 -0.55 6.16
N ILE A 84 -8.21 -0.40 6.58
CA ILE A 84 -9.10 0.68 6.16
C ILE A 84 -8.47 2.04 6.47
N THR A 85 -8.07 2.26 7.73
CA THR A 85 -7.56 3.57 8.17
C THR A 85 -6.26 3.92 7.47
N THR A 86 -5.33 2.99 7.35
CA THR A 86 -4.05 3.18 6.66
C THR A 86 -4.26 3.50 5.19
N SER A 87 -5.16 2.77 4.51
CA SER A 87 -5.43 3.00 3.09
C SER A 87 -5.87 4.43 2.81
N LEU A 88 -6.75 4.99 3.66
CA LEU A 88 -7.20 6.38 3.57
C LEU A 88 -6.09 7.37 3.91
N LEU A 89 -5.29 7.06 4.92
CA LEU A 89 -4.20 7.92 5.36
C LEU A 89 -3.05 8.02 4.35
N LEU A 90 -2.83 6.99 3.53
CA LEU A 90 -1.77 6.99 2.51
C LEU A 90 -2.18 7.66 1.19
N ILE A 91 -3.46 8.02 0.99
CA ILE A 91 -3.91 8.71 -0.24
C ILE A 91 -3.12 10.01 -0.50
N PRO A 92 -2.99 10.96 0.44
CA PRO A 92 -2.21 12.19 0.21
C PRO A 92 -0.75 11.90 -0.18
N MET A 93 -0.14 10.87 0.41
CA MET A 93 1.24 10.48 0.09
C MET A 93 1.36 10.06 -1.38
N VAL A 94 0.42 9.26 -1.89
CA VAL A 94 0.42 8.78 -3.28
C VAL A 94 0.29 9.94 -4.27
N PHE A 95 -0.62 10.89 -4.01
CA PHE A 95 -0.77 12.10 -4.83
C PHE A 95 0.50 12.97 -4.79
N TYR A 96 1.10 13.12 -3.62
CA TYR A 96 2.32 13.91 -3.47
C TYR A 96 3.52 13.25 -4.16
N LEU A 97 3.61 11.92 -4.11
CA LEU A 97 4.67 11.16 -4.78
C LEU A 97 4.60 11.32 -6.30
N GLU A 98 3.41 11.27 -6.91
CA GLU A 98 3.24 11.54 -8.34
C GLU A 98 3.73 12.95 -8.69
N LYS A 99 3.29 13.96 -7.92
CA LYS A 99 3.72 15.36 -8.10
C LYS A 99 5.23 15.52 -8.02
N LEU A 100 5.88 14.77 -7.13
CA LEU A 100 7.31 14.86 -6.87
C LEU A 100 8.15 14.13 -7.92
N LEU A 101 7.72 12.94 -8.36
CA LEU A 101 8.46 12.11 -9.30
C LEU A 101 8.20 12.49 -10.76
N ALA A 102 7.00 12.95 -11.09
CA ALA A 102 6.57 13.29 -12.44
C ALA A 102 5.75 14.59 -12.48
N PRO A 103 6.33 15.74 -12.08
CA PRO A 103 5.63 17.02 -12.09
C PRO A 103 5.16 17.35 -13.51
N LEU A 104 3.91 17.82 -13.60
CA LEU A 104 3.37 18.34 -14.86
C LEU A 104 4.10 19.63 -15.22
N PRO A 105 4.55 19.80 -16.48
CA PRO A 105 5.19 21.03 -16.92
C PRO A 105 4.19 22.20 -16.90
N GLU A 106 4.60 23.32 -16.30
CA GLU A 106 3.78 24.53 -16.20
C GLU A 106 4.03 25.48 -17.39
N THR A 107 5.20 25.35 -18.03
CA THR A 107 5.59 26.18 -19.18
C THR A 107 5.81 25.37 -20.45
N ALA A 108 5.72 26.03 -21.61
CA ALA A 108 5.99 25.40 -22.90
C ALA A 108 7.46 24.92 -23.04
N GLU A 109 8.38 25.62 -22.37
CA GLU A 109 9.80 25.26 -22.33
C GLU A 109 10.04 24.00 -21.49
N GLU A 110 9.43 23.92 -20.31
CA GLU A 110 9.44 22.69 -19.49
C GLU A 110 8.82 21.52 -20.24
N LEU A 111 7.70 21.73 -20.94
CA LEU A 111 7.05 20.70 -21.73
C LEU A 111 7.96 20.15 -22.83
N LYS A 112 8.76 21.01 -23.48
CA LYS A 112 9.71 20.59 -24.52
C LYS A 112 10.84 19.71 -23.96
N ASN A 113 11.26 19.99 -22.74
CA ASN A 113 12.36 19.27 -22.08
C ASN A 113 11.87 18.08 -21.22
N CYS A 114 10.56 17.93 -21.03
CA CYS A 114 9.99 16.86 -20.22
C CYS A 114 9.94 15.53 -20.99
N SER A 115 10.51 14.48 -20.40
CA SER A 115 10.36 13.12 -20.93
C SER A 115 8.91 12.65 -20.81
N ARG A 116 8.26 12.42 -21.96
CA ARG A 116 6.91 11.83 -22.01
C ARG A 116 6.84 10.48 -21.30
N MET A 117 7.92 9.69 -21.35
CA MET A 117 7.97 8.40 -20.69
C MET A 117 8.03 8.55 -19.16
N LYS A 118 8.76 9.55 -18.65
CA LYS A 118 8.77 9.88 -17.21
C LYS A 118 7.36 10.15 -16.70
N LEU A 119 6.59 10.98 -17.42
CA LEU A 119 5.19 11.27 -17.07
C LEU A 119 4.31 10.02 -17.10
N ARG A 120 4.42 9.20 -18.16
CA ARG A 120 3.63 7.97 -18.28
C ARG A 120 3.92 6.98 -17.16
N LEU A 121 5.19 6.73 -16.84
CA LEU A 121 5.57 5.86 -15.75
C LEU A 121 5.05 6.38 -14.40
N GLY A 122 5.12 7.69 -14.19
CA GLY A 122 4.62 8.35 -12.97
C GLY A 122 3.12 8.18 -12.80
N SER A 123 2.34 8.46 -13.86
CA SER A 123 0.88 8.32 -13.81
C SER A 123 0.41 6.88 -13.77
N ILE A 124 1.09 5.94 -14.45
CA ILE A 124 0.75 4.51 -14.34
C ILE A 124 1.05 4.01 -12.92
N GLY A 125 2.21 4.36 -12.34
CA GLY A 125 2.55 4.03 -10.96
C GLY A 125 1.55 4.62 -9.94
N PHE A 126 1.08 5.84 -10.19
CA PHE A 126 0.04 6.49 -9.40
C PHE A 126 -1.28 5.72 -9.46
N VAL A 127 -1.78 5.39 -10.64
CA VAL A 127 -3.03 4.63 -10.82
C VAL A 127 -2.95 3.28 -10.10
N TRP A 128 -1.85 2.55 -10.27
CA TRP A 128 -1.65 1.28 -9.57
C TRP A 128 -1.55 1.43 -8.05
N SER A 129 -0.98 2.53 -7.56
CA SER A 129 -0.96 2.83 -6.12
C SER A 129 -2.38 3.02 -5.59
N ILE A 130 -3.23 3.76 -6.31
CA ILE A 130 -4.63 3.94 -5.94
C ILE A 130 -5.38 2.61 -5.98
N ILE A 131 -5.17 1.78 -7.01
CA ILE A 131 -5.75 0.42 -7.08
C ILE A 131 -5.33 -0.41 -5.85
N GLY A 132 -4.05 -0.38 -5.50
CA GLY A 132 -3.52 -1.06 -4.32
C GLY A 132 -4.15 -0.56 -3.01
N LEU A 133 -4.33 0.75 -2.84
CA LEU A 133 -5.01 1.32 -1.67
C LEU A 133 -6.50 0.96 -1.63
N VAL A 134 -7.18 0.87 -2.79
CA VAL A 134 -8.55 0.36 -2.86
C VAL A 134 -8.60 -1.12 -2.46
N GLY A 135 -7.61 -1.92 -2.90
CA GLY A 135 -7.39 -3.28 -2.41
C GLY A 135 -7.30 -3.36 -0.90
N MET A 136 -6.43 -2.51 -0.31
CA MET A 136 -6.21 -2.44 1.14
C MET A 136 -7.46 -2.02 1.92
N PHE A 137 -8.22 -1.06 1.40
CA PHE A 137 -9.52 -0.71 1.95
C PHE A 137 -10.50 -1.89 1.88
N GLY A 138 -10.53 -2.57 0.73
CA GLY A 138 -11.41 -3.70 0.45
C GLY A 138 -11.15 -4.90 1.34
N VAL A 139 -9.90 -5.31 1.57
CA VAL A 139 -9.58 -6.44 2.47
C VAL A 139 -9.99 -6.16 3.91
N GLY A 140 -9.91 -4.90 4.37
CA GLY A 140 -10.40 -4.53 5.71
C GLY A 140 -11.93 -4.39 5.77
N LEU A 141 -12.60 -4.02 4.68
CA LEU A 141 -14.06 -3.97 4.62
C LEU A 141 -14.68 -5.37 4.53
N PHE A 142 -14.10 -6.21 3.69
CA PHE A 142 -14.46 -7.61 3.49
C PHE A 142 -13.42 -8.46 4.19
N SER A 143 -13.49 -8.48 5.52
CA SER A 143 -12.64 -9.35 6.35
C SER A 143 -12.77 -10.81 5.93
N GLU A 144 -11.82 -11.64 6.34
CA GLU A 144 -11.84 -13.07 6.02
C GLU A 144 -13.17 -13.73 6.42
N ASP A 145 -13.65 -13.43 7.63
CA ASP A 145 -14.93 -13.94 8.13
C ASP A 145 -16.12 -13.45 7.28
N LEU A 146 -16.14 -12.17 6.90
CA LEU A 146 -17.23 -11.61 6.10
C LEU A 146 -17.21 -12.16 4.67
N GLY A 147 -16.02 -12.37 4.09
CA GLY A 147 -15.85 -13.02 2.78
C GLY A 147 -16.51 -14.39 2.75
N ILE A 148 -16.24 -15.22 3.76
CA ILE A 148 -16.85 -16.56 3.91
C ILE A 148 -18.37 -16.47 4.06
N ILE A 149 -18.87 -15.54 4.88
CA ILE A 149 -20.33 -15.38 5.11
C ILE A 149 -21.06 -14.95 3.83
N LEU A 150 -20.44 -14.08 3.01
CA LEU A 150 -21.06 -13.55 1.80
C LEU A 150 -20.90 -14.48 0.58
N TYR A 151 -19.91 -15.37 0.59
CA TYR A 151 -19.62 -16.28 -0.52
C TYR A 151 -20.86 -17.02 -1.08
N PRO A 152 -21.75 -17.62 -0.26
CA PRO A 152 -22.94 -18.31 -0.77
C PRO A 152 -23.95 -17.41 -1.49
N TYR A 153 -23.91 -16.10 -1.26
CA TYR A 153 -24.84 -15.12 -1.83
C TYR A 153 -24.29 -14.42 -3.07
N ILE A 154 -22.97 -14.21 -3.13
CA ILE A 154 -22.30 -13.43 -4.18
C ILE A 154 -21.61 -14.36 -5.20
N GLY A 155 -21.30 -15.60 -4.80
CA GLY A 155 -20.63 -16.60 -5.63
C GLY A 155 -19.10 -16.45 -5.69
N GLU A 156 -18.55 -15.43 -5.03
CA GLU A 156 -17.13 -15.09 -5.06
C GLU A 156 -16.66 -14.69 -3.66
N ASP A 157 -15.40 -15.01 -3.33
CA ASP A 157 -14.77 -14.58 -2.09
C ASP A 157 -14.20 -13.16 -2.27
N LEU A 158 -14.92 -12.17 -1.75
CA LEU A 158 -14.52 -10.77 -1.87
C LEU A 158 -13.20 -10.48 -1.16
N HIS A 159 -12.91 -11.16 -0.03
CA HIS A 159 -11.63 -10.98 0.66
C HIS A 159 -10.49 -11.39 -0.27
N TRP A 160 -10.61 -12.58 -0.88
CA TRP A 160 -9.65 -13.09 -1.85
C TRP A 160 -9.42 -12.15 -3.05
N ILE A 161 -10.51 -11.61 -3.62
CA ILE A 161 -10.41 -10.66 -4.74
C ILE A 161 -9.63 -9.42 -4.32
N PHE A 162 -9.99 -8.81 -3.18
CA PHE A 162 -9.29 -7.61 -2.71
C PHE A 162 -7.84 -7.88 -2.29
N THR A 163 -7.52 -9.10 -1.85
CA THR A 163 -6.16 -9.57 -1.59
C THR A 163 -5.32 -9.61 -2.87
N ILE A 164 -5.88 -10.08 -3.99
CA ILE A 164 -5.22 -9.98 -5.30
C ILE A 164 -5.02 -8.51 -5.69
N VAL A 165 -6.03 -7.67 -5.47
CA VAL A 165 -6.00 -6.24 -5.84
C VAL A 165 -4.94 -5.47 -5.05
N ILE A 166 -4.81 -5.68 -3.74
CA ILE A 166 -3.78 -5.00 -2.91
C ILE A 166 -2.37 -5.44 -3.32
N PHE A 167 -2.10 -6.75 -3.36
CA PHE A 167 -0.76 -7.26 -3.64
C PHE A 167 -0.34 -6.97 -5.08
N GLY A 168 -1.19 -7.28 -6.05
CA GLY A 168 -0.95 -6.95 -7.46
C GLY A 168 -0.85 -5.44 -7.68
N GLY A 169 -1.74 -4.66 -7.07
CA GLY A 169 -1.78 -3.22 -7.24
C GLY A 169 -0.53 -2.51 -6.70
N LEU A 170 -0.15 -2.80 -5.46
CA LEU A 170 1.03 -2.18 -4.85
C LEU A 170 2.35 -2.70 -5.44
N ALA A 171 2.42 -3.97 -5.86
CA ALA A 171 3.58 -4.49 -6.57
C ALA A 171 3.76 -3.85 -7.95
N MET A 172 2.67 -3.67 -8.71
CA MET A 172 2.73 -2.95 -9.99
C MET A 172 3.05 -1.47 -9.83
N ALA A 173 2.53 -0.83 -8.77
CA ALA A 173 2.93 0.53 -8.41
C ALA A 173 4.44 0.62 -8.16
N GLY A 174 4.97 -0.30 -7.35
CA GLY A 174 6.40 -0.47 -7.11
C GLY A 174 7.18 -0.63 -8.42
N PHE A 175 6.73 -1.52 -9.31
CA PHE A 175 7.36 -1.77 -10.59
C PHE A 175 7.50 -0.50 -11.46
N PHE A 176 6.40 0.24 -11.68
CA PHE A 176 6.42 1.43 -12.54
C PHE A 176 7.15 2.61 -11.92
N TYR A 177 6.94 2.90 -10.63
CA TYR A 177 7.73 3.92 -9.94
C TYR A 177 9.20 3.51 -9.85
N GLY A 178 9.49 2.22 -9.68
CA GLY A 178 10.83 1.68 -9.63
C GLY A 178 11.58 1.92 -10.94
N ILE A 179 10.96 1.67 -12.09
CA ILE A 179 11.53 2.01 -13.41
C ILE A 179 11.78 3.52 -13.50
N LEU A 180 10.81 4.34 -13.11
CA LEU A 180 10.97 5.81 -13.14
C LEU A 180 12.18 6.25 -12.31
N ILE A 181 12.27 5.82 -11.05
CA ILE A 181 13.34 6.18 -10.13
C ILE A 181 14.70 5.67 -10.65
N ALA A 182 14.76 4.43 -11.13
CA ALA A 182 15.98 3.85 -11.68
C ALA A 182 16.45 4.61 -12.94
N SER A 183 15.53 4.98 -13.84
CA SER A 183 15.86 5.59 -15.14
C SER A 183 16.07 7.10 -15.11
N TYR A 184 15.44 7.85 -14.20
CA TYR A 184 15.46 9.32 -14.20
C TYR A 184 16.00 9.90 -12.91
N ASP A 185 16.57 11.10 -12.98
CA ASP A 185 16.98 11.82 -11.76
C ASP A 185 15.75 12.22 -10.96
N THR A 186 15.68 11.70 -9.74
CA THR A 186 14.62 11.94 -8.77
C THR A 186 15.26 12.16 -7.40
N ILE A 187 14.46 12.60 -6.43
CA ILE A 187 14.92 12.71 -5.05
C ILE A 187 15.16 11.34 -4.38
N LEU A 188 14.61 10.27 -4.96
CA LEU A 188 14.73 8.92 -4.45
C LEU A 188 15.99 8.26 -5.03
N PRO A 189 16.72 7.47 -4.22
CA PRO A 189 17.95 6.86 -4.69
C PRO A 189 17.66 5.73 -5.68
N LYS A 190 18.56 5.56 -6.65
CA LYS A 190 18.42 4.56 -7.72
C LYS A 190 18.26 3.12 -7.21
N TRP A 191 18.95 2.77 -6.13
CA TRP A 191 18.85 1.43 -5.53
C TRP A 191 17.45 1.12 -5.01
N LEU A 192 16.72 2.13 -4.51
CA LEU A 192 15.33 1.96 -4.08
C LEU A 192 14.45 1.69 -5.30
N GLY A 193 14.70 2.37 -6.42
CA GLY A 193 14.05 2.07 -7.69
C GLY A 193 14.25 0.62 -8.13
N LEU A 194 15.50 0.12 -8.08
CA LEU A 194 15.79 -1.28 -8.40
C LEU A 194 15.11 -2.26 -7.42
N TYR A 195 15.10 -1.96 -6.12
CA TYR A 195 14.37 -2.76 -5.13
C TYR A 195 12.89 -2.85 -5.48
N MET A 196 12.24 -1.72 -5.78
CA MET A 196 10.82 -1.64 -6.12
C MET A 196 10.46 -2.39 -7.40
N ILE A 197 11.38 -2.49 -8.37
CA ILE A 197 11.18 -3.30 -9.60
C ILE A 197 11.20 -4.79 -9.28
N PHE A 198 12.21 -5.25 -8.55
CA PHE A 198 12.49 -6.68 -8.47
C PHE A 198 11.86 -7.34 -7.25
N VAL A 199 12.01 -6.76 -6.05
CA VAL A 199 11.68 -7.49 -4.82
C VAL A 199 10.16 -7.68 -4.67
N PRO A 200 9.31 -6.64 -4.66
CA PRO A 200 7.86 -6.83 -4.53
C PRO A 200 7.25 -7.64 -5.68
N SER A 201 7.73 -7.44 -6.91
CA SER A 201 7.23 -8.17 -8.07
C SER A 201 7.58 -9.67 -8.00
N ILE A 202 8.81 -10.02 -7.63
CA ILE A 202 9.21 -11.43 -7.43
C ILE A 202 8.40 -12.07 -6.30
N CYS A 203 8.27 -11.39 -5.15
CA CYS A 203 7.48 -11.91 -4.04
C CYS A 203 6.01 -12.15 -4.43
N THR A 204 5.41 -11.20 -5.16
CA THR A 204 4.02 -11.33 -5.65
C THR A 204 3.85 -12.46 -6.66
N VAL A 205 4.83 -12.67 -7.56
CA VAL A 205 4.81 -13.81 -8.48
C VAL A 205 4.89 -15.13 -7.70
N ILE A 206 5.77 -15.22 -6.69
CA ILE A 206 5.87 -16.40 -5.82
C ILE A 206 4.56 -16.63 -5.08
N LEU A 207 3.97 -15.59 -4.50
CA LEU A 207 2.68 -15.65 -3.80
C LEU A 207 1.59 -16.28 -4.67
N PHE A 208 1.41 -15.75 -5.89
CA PHE A 208 0.38 -16.24 -6.81
C PHE A 208 0.70 -17.64 -7.35
N SER A 209 1.98 -17.97 -7.56
CA SER A 209 2.39 -19.28 -8.09
C SER A 209 2.30 -20.40 -7.05
N THR A 210 2.35 -20.06 -5.77
CA THR A 210 2.27 -21.02 -4.65
C THR A 210 0.84 -21.21 -4.13
N GLY A 211 -0.14 -20.50 -4.70
CA GLY A 211 -1.52 -20.55 -4.23
C GLY A 211 -1.70 -19.85 -2.88
N PHE A 212 -0.92 -18.80 -2.62
CA PHE A 212 -0.94 -18.03 -1.37
C PHE A 212 -0.61 -18.91 -0.16
N VAL A 213 0.65 -19.31 -0.01
CA VAL A 213 1.12 -19.91 1.25
C VAL A 213 1.47 -18.81 2.28
N PRO A 214 1.32 -19.04 3.60
CA PRO A 214 1.48 -18.00 4.63
C PRO A 214 2.81 -17.25 4.53
N ILE A 215 3.93 -17.97 4.45
CA ILE A 215 5.26 -17.37 4.35
C ILE A 215 5.42 -16.46 3.12
N ALA A 216 4.76 -16.80 2.00
CA ALA A 216 4.81 -16.00 0.78
C ALA A 216 3.98 -14.72 0.92
N GLU A 217 2.85 -14.77 1.64
CA GLU A 217 2.05 -13.60 1.96
C GLU A 217 2.83 -12.63 2.84
N TRP A 218 3.41 -13.14 3.94
CA TRP A 218 4.27 -12.36 4.84
C TRP A 218 5.43 -11.71 4.09
N THR A 219 6.13 -12.48 3.26
CA THR A 219 7.27 -11.96 2.49
C THR A 219 6.83 -10.88 1.50
N THR A 220 5.70 -11.09 0.82
CA THR A 220 5.15 -10.11 -0.14
C THR A 220 4.74 -8.82 0.58
N GLN A 221 4.01 -8.93 1.68
CA GLN A 221 3.60 -7.79 2.48
C GLN A 221 4.81 -7.00 3.00
N MET A 222 5.80 -7.68 3.57
CA MET A 222 7.02 -7.03 4.08
C MET A 222 7.83 -6.36 2.97
N SER A 223 7.89 -6.97 1.78
CA SER A 223 8.57 -6.36 0.63
C SER A 223 7.90 -5.05 0.20
N ILE A 224 6.55 -4.99 0.24
CA ILE A 224 5.78 -3.80 -0.12
C ILE A 224 5.92 -2.71 0.94
N ILE A 225 5.73 -3.06 2.22
CA ILE A 225 5.90 -2.13 3.35
C ILE A 225 7.29 -1.51 3.33
N THR A 226 8.32 -2.30 3.04
CA THR A 226 9.71 -1.83 3.06
C THR A 226 9.91 -0.65 2.10
N PHE A 227 9.47 -0.76 0.83
CA PHE A 227 9.66 0.36 -0.09
C PHE A 227 8.71 1.52 0.22
N LEU A 228 7.49 1.26 0.69
CA LEU A 228 6.56 2.33 1.08
C LEU A 228 7.15 3.13 2.25
N ALA A 229 7.67 2.46 3.28
CA ALA A 229 8.26 3.10 4.44
C ALA A 229 9.52 3.89 4.06
N ILE A 230 10.44 3.29 3.30
CA ILE A 230 11.67 3.99 2.88
C ILE A 230 11.32 5.18 1.96
N GLY A 231 10.47 4.97 0.96
CA GLY A 231 9.99 6.04 0.08
C GLY A 231 9.30 7.17 0.85
N GLY A 232 8.46 6.80 1.82
CA GLY A 232 7.80 7.72 2.74
C GLY A 232 8.80 8.54 3.56
N LEU A 233 9.85 7.93 4.10
CA LEU A 233 10.91 8.65 4.82
C LEU A 233 11.64 9.66 3.93
N TYR A 234 11.92 9.34 2.67
CA TYR A 234 12.50 10.29 1.72
C TYR A 234 11.54 11.45 1.40
N VAL A 235 10.25 11.17 1.22
CA VAL A 235 9.23 12.21 1.05
C VAL A 235 9.18 13.13 2.27
N LEU A 236 9.19 12.57 3.48
CA LEU A 236 9.20 13.35 4.73
C LEU A 236 10.47 14.20 4.86
N LYS A 237 11.64 13.64 4.52
CA LYS A 237 12.91 14.37 4.50
C LYS A 237 12.85 15.54 3.50
N TYR A 238 12.30 15.31 2.30
CA TYR A 238 12.16 16.36 1.30
C TYR A 238 11.24 17.48 1.80
N ILE A 239 10.09 17.14 2.40
CA ILE A 239 9.16 18.13 2.97
C ILE A 239 9.82 18.96 4.06
N ASN A 240 10.58 18.33 4.97
CA ASN A 240 11.27 19.05 6.05
C ASN A 240 12.35 20.01 5.56
N ASN A 241 12.93 19.77 4.39
CA ASN A 241 13.93 20.67 3.80
C ASN A 241 13.30 21.90 3.10
N LEU A 242 11.98 21.93 2.95
CA LEU A 242 11.25 23.07 2.39
C LEU A 242 10.81 24.07 3.48
N GLU A 243 10.86 23.67 4.76
CA GLU A 243 10.51 24.50 5.94
C GLU A 243 11.75 25.19 6.51
#